data_AF-A0A1I6QDK2-F1
#
_entry.id   AF-A0A1I6QDK2-F1
#
_cell.length_a   1.000
_cell.length_b   1.000
_cell.length_c   1.000
_cell.angle_alpha   90.00
_cell.angle_beta   90.00
_cell.angle_gamma   90.00
#
_symmetry.space_group_name_H-M   'P 1'
#
loop_
_entity.id
_entity.type
_entity.pdbx_description
1 polymer ?
#
loop_
_entity_poly.entity_id
_entity_poly.type
_entity_poly.pdbx_seq_one_letter_code
_entity_poly.pdbx_strand_id
1 'polypeptide(L)'
;MNETYSYLYTRISIFGSLPTHKVFVSNTNNKSKLVFADNTFIYGLISDWTLRNSDFDSRASAWSEEPKSFLENEKRRLSLYKTSHPTFITEASTG
;
A
#
# COMPACT_ATOMS: atom_id res chain seq x y z
N MET A 1 -8.02 -5.96 22.52
CA MET A 1 -8.07 -4.70 21.75
C MET A 1 -6.66 -4.14 21.67
N ASN A 2 -5.91 -4.59 20.68
CA ASN A 2 -4.64 -4.03 20.23
C ASN A 2 -4.51 -4.58 18.82
N GLU A 3 -4.94 -3.82 17.81
CA GLU A 3 -4.83 -4.27 16.42
C GLU A 3 -3.35 -4.20 16.03
N THR A 4 -2.64 -5.32 16.21
CA THR A 4 -1.25 -5.45 15.80
C THR A 4 -1.24 -5.58 14.28
N TYR A 5 -0.99 -4.47 13.58
CA TYR A 5 -0.80 -4.48 12.13
C TYR A 5 0.63 -4.96 11.83
N SER A 6 0.76 -6.06 11.11
CA SER A 6 2.04 -6.53 10.59
C SER A 6 2.29 -5.83 9.26
N TYR A 7 3.39 -5.07 9.18
CA TYR A 7 3.81 -4.44 7.94
C TYR A 7 4.29 -5.51 6.96
N LEU A 8 3.73 -5.50 5.76
CA LEU A 8 4.11 -6.38 4.66
C LEU A 8 4.33 -5.50 3.42
N TYR A 9 5.59 -5.30 3.03
CA TYR A 9 5.88 -4.53 1.83
C TYR A 9 5.74 -5.40 0.59
N THR A 10 5.02 -4.90 -0.41
CA THR A 10 4.89 -5.61 -1.70
C THR A 10 5.47 -4.78 -2.82
N ARG A 11 6.30 -5.41 -3.66
CA ARG A 11 6.85 -4.79 -4.86
C ARG A 11 5.75 -4.37 -5.85
N ILE A 12 6.11 -3.40 -6.68
CA ILE A 12 5.31 -2.85 -7.77
C ILE A 12 4.70 -3.99 -8.61
N SER A 13 3.40 -3.88 -8.91
CA SER A 13 2.66 -4.75 -9.85
C SER A 13 2.45 -6.23 -9.46
N ILE A 14 2.68 -6.65 -8.21
CA ILE A 14 2.33 -8.03 -7.78
C ILE A 14 0.81 -8.20 -7.61
N PHE A 15 0.09 -7.15 -7.19
CA PHE A 15 -1.36 -7.17 -6.97
C PHE A 15 -2.20 -6.69 -8.17
N GLY A 16 -1.61 -6.60 -9.36
CA GLY A 16 -2.25 -6.10 -10.57
C GLY A 16 -1.95 -4.63 -10.87
N SER A 17 -2.88 -3.96 -11.57
CA SER A 17 -2.74 -2.60 -12.13
C SER A 17 -2.74 -1.46 -11.11
N LEU A 18 -2.71 -1.77 -9.81
CA LEU A 18 -2.73 -0.74 -8.77
C LEU A 18 -1.36 -0.08 -8.63
N PRO A 19 -1.32 1.25 -8.41
CA PRO A 19 -0.08 1.96 -8.11
C PRO A 19 0.55 1.42 -6.82
N THR A 20 1.86 1.57 -6.69
CA THR A 20 2.64 1.01 -5.57
C THR A 20 2.05 1.42 -4.24
N HIS A 21 1.86 0.42 -3.38
CA HIS A 21 1.26 0.59 -2.07
C HIS A 21 1.98 -0.28 -1.05
N LYS A 22 1.99 0.23 0.18
CA LYS A 22 2.47 -0.44 1.37
C LYS A 22 1.31 -1.19 2.00
N VAL A 23 1.45 -2.51 2.20
CA VAL A 23 0.39 -3.33 2.79
C VAL A 23 0.60 -3.44 4.30
N PHE A 24 -0.45 -3.22 5.06
CA PHE A 24 -0.49 -3.51 6.49
C PHE A 24 -1.60 -4.51 6.72
N VAL A 25 -1.25 -5.71 7.17
CA VAL A 25 -2.23 -6.78 7.40
C VAL A 25 -2.60 -6.81 8.86
N SER A 26 -3.90 -6.84 9.15
CA SER A 26 -4.36 -7.06 10.51
C SER A 26 -4.17 -8.52 10.89
N ASN A 27 -3.56 -8.78 12.04
CA ASN A 27 -3.43 -10.15 12.57
C ASN A 27 -4.76 -10.72 13.13
N THR A 28 -5.82 -9.91 13.18
CA THR A 28 -7.11 -10.28 13.81
C THR A 28 -8.27 -10.38 12.83
N ASN A 29 -8.19 -9.66 11.70
CA ASN A 29 -9.21 -9.66 10.67
C ASN A 29 -8.53 -9.91 9.33
N ASN A 30 -9.21 -10.62 8.41
CA ASN A 30 -8.72 -10.86 7.04
C ASN A 30 -8.72 -9.59 6.16
N LYS A 31 -8.60 -8.42 6.77
CA LYS A 31 -8.56 -7.10 6.15
C LYS A 31 -7.12 -6.62 6.10
N SER A 32 -6.78 -6.02 4.96
CA SER A 32 -5.48 -5.41 4.74
C SER A 32 -5.67 -3.93 4.40
N LYS A 33 -4.80 -3.09 4.93
CA LYS A 33 -4.74 -1.66 4.67
C LYS A 33 -3.64 -1.40 3.65
N LEU A 34 -4.01 -0.79 2.54
CA LEU A 34 -3.14 -0.48 1.40
C LEU A 34 -2.84 1.02 1.46
N VAL A 35 -1.63 1.40 1.83
CA VAL A 35 -1.20 2.80 2.02
C VAL A 35 -0.35 3.27 0.85
N PHE A 36 -0.77 4.34 0.19
CA PHE A 36 -0.12 4.89 -1.00
C PHE A 36 0.89 6.00 -0.65
N ALA A 37 1.69 6.40 -1.64
CA ALA A 37 2.77 7.37 -1.49
C ALA A 37 2.35 8.78 -1.06
N ASP A 38 1.06 9.13 -1.18
CA ASP A 38 0.47 10.38 -0.68
C ASP A 38 -0.10 10.24 0.75
N ASN A 39 0.20 9.13 1.45
CA ASN A 39 -0.35 8.75 2.75
C ASN A 39 -1.87 8.56 2.77
N THR A 40 -2.52 8.45 1.61
CA THR A 40 -3.90 7.96 1.54
C THR A 40 -3.92 6.44 1.58
N PHE A 41 -5.06 5.85 1.92
CA PHE A 41 -5.18 4.40 2.00
C PHE A 41 -6.53 3.89 1.53
N ILE A 42 -6.60 2.58 1.28
CA ILE A 42 -7.84 1.83 1.09
C ILE A 42 -7.78 0.54 1.89
N TYR A 43 -8.95 -0.02 2.22
CA TYR A 43 -9.04 -1.37 2.76
C TYR A 43 -9.34 -2.35 1.63
N GLY A 44 -8.62 -3.47 1.63
CA GLY A 44 -8.82 -4.56 0.69
C GLY A 44 -8.73 -5.91 1.37
N LEU A 45 -9.24 -6.94 0.68
CA LEU A 45 -8.94 -8.32 1.01
C LEU A 45 -7.71 -8.73 0.21
N ILE A 46 -6.72 -9.30 0.89
CA ILE A 46 -5.53 -9.87 0.23
C ILE A 46 -5.62 -11.38 0.33
N SER A 47 -5.35 -12.07 -0.77
CA SER A 47 -5.40 -13.53 -0.79
C SER A 47 -4.27 -14.12 0.05
N ASP A 48 -4.55 -15.23 0.75
CA ASP A 48 -3.55 -15.98 1.53
C ASP A 48 -2.37 -16.45 0.66
N TRP A 49 -2.64 -16.75 -0.61
CA TRP A 49 -1.59 -17.10 -1.56
C TRP A 49 -0.64 -15.92 -1.75
N THR A 50 -1.16 -14.71 -1.91
CA THR A 50 -0.30 -13.54 -2.05
C THR A 50 0.46 -13.25 -0.76
N LEU A 51 -0.14 -13.41 0.42
CA LEU A 51 0.60 -13.28 1.70
C LEU A 51 1.76 -14.27 1.83
N ARG A 52 1.64 -15.47 1.24
CA ARG A 52 2.67 -16.51 1.30
C ARG A 52 3.72 -16.41 0.19
N ASN A 53 3.40 -15.71 -0.91
CA ASN A 53 4.20 -15.69 -2.14
C ASN A 53 4.58 -14.27 -2.58
N SER A 54 4.30 -13.23 -1.78
CA SER A 54 4.83 -11.90 -2.09
C SER A 54 6.32 -11.89 -1.82
N ASP A 55 7.12 -11.52 -2.83
CA ASP A 55 8.51 -11.15 -2.64
C ASP A 55 8.54 -9.89 -1.77
N PHE A 56 8.64 -10.10 -0.45
CA PHE A 56 8.74 -9.04 0.53
C PHE A 56 10.10 -8.33 0.36
N ASP A 57 10.07 -7.10 -0.15
CA ASP A 57 11.28 -6.26 -0.29
C ASP A 57 11.67 -5.71 1.08
N SER A 58 12.95 -5.43 1.30
CA SER A 58 13.50 -4.88 2.55
C SER A 58 13.29 -3.36 2.68
N ARG A 59 12.21 -2.82 2.10
CA ARG A 59 11.97 -1.37 2.08
C ARG A 59 11.35 -0.88 3.37
N ALA A 60 11.59 0.40 3.65
CA ALA A 60 11.23 1.03 4.90
C ALA A 60 9.72 0.97 5.14
N SER A 61 9.27 0.96 6.39
CA SER A 61 7.84 0.79 6.69
C SER A 61 7.03 2.05 6.40
N ALA A 62 7.63 3.22 6.64
CA ALA A 62 7.01 4.50 6.36
C ALA A 62 7.43 5.03 4.98
N TRP A 63 6.52 5.70 4.28
CA TRP A 63 6.86 6.39 3.02
C TRP A 63 7.87 7.53 3.22
N SER A 64 7.89 8.14 4.42
CA SER A 64 8.85 9.19 4.79
C SER A 64 10.30 8.71 4.93
N GLU A 65 10.49 7.41 5.14
CA GLU A 65 11.82 6.79 5.28
C GLU A 65 12.42 6.38 3.93
N GLU A 66 11.62 6.43 2.84
CA GLU A 66 12.09 6.14 1.49
C GLU A 66 12.92 7.30 0.91
N PRO A 67 13.83 7.01 -0.05
CA PRO A 67 14.52 8.05 -0.80
C PRO A 67 13.53 9.02 -1.47
N LYS A 68 13.77 10.33 -1.33
CA LYS A 68 12.87 11.38 -1.87
C LYS A 68 12.59 11.21 -3.36
N SER A 69 13.59 10.86 -4.16
CA SER A 69 13.44 10.63 -5.60
C SER A 69 12.48 9.48 -5.92
N PHE A 70 12.51 8.43 -5.10
CA PHE A 70 11.58 7.31 -5.21
C PHE A 70 10.16 7.73 -4.81
N LEU A 71 10.02 8.41 -3.67
CA LEU A 71 8.73 8.88 -3.18
C LEU A 71 8.01 9.80 -4.18
N GLU A 72 8.72 10.76 -4.77
CA GLU A 72 8.15 11.69 -5.75
C GLU A 72 7.72 10.97 -7.04
N ASN A 73 8.49 9.97 -7.48
CA ASN A 73 8.11 9.16 -8.63
C ASN A 73 6.83 8.35 -8.36
N GLU A 74 6.69 7.77 -7.17
CA GLU A 74 5.50 7.03 -6.78
C GLU A 74 4.27 7.93 -6.61
N LYS A 75 4.42 9.14 -6.04
CA LYS A 75 3.35 10.14 -6.04
C LYS A 75 2.89 10.52 -7.44
N ARG A 76 3.83 10.72 -8.37
CA ARG A 76 3.51 11.03 -9.77
C ARG A 76 2.70 9.90 -10.41
N ARG A 77 3.13 8.65 -10.22
CA ARG A 77 2.41 7.46 -10.73
C ARG A 77 1.02 7.34 -10.14
N LEU A 78 0.88 7.56 -8.82
CA LEU A 78 -0.40 7.56 -8.13
C LEU A 78 -1.34 8.64 -8.67
N SER A 79 -0.82 9.85 -8.90
CA SER A 79 -1.62 10.94 -9.47
C SER A 79 -2.13 10.59 -10.86
N LEU A 80 -1.27 10.07 -11.74
CA LEU A 80 -1.66 9.63 -13.08
C LEU A 80 -2.71 8.51 -13.03
N TYR A 81 -2.56 7.58 -12.08
CA TYR A 81 -3.53 6.51 -11.87
C TYR A 81 -4.89 7.05 -11.43
N LYS A 82 -4.91 7.95 -10.43
CA LYS A 82 -6.14 8.61 -9.95
C LYS A 82 -6.85 9.38 -11.05
N THR A 83 -6.11 10.09 -11.91
CA THR A 83 -6.68 10.81 -13.06
C THR A 83 -7.29 9.87 -14.09
N SER A 84 -6.68 8.71 -14.33
CA SER A 84 -7.20 7.71 -15.29
C SER A 84 -8.32 6.84 -14.73
N HIS A 85 -8.46 6.76 -13.40
CA HIS A 85 -9.46 5.94 -12.72
C HIS A 85 -10.26 6.76 -11.71
N PRO A 86 -11.27 7.54 -12.15
CA PRO A 86 -12.05 8.42 -11.27
C PRO A 86 -12.83 7.68 -10.18
N THR A 87 -13.13 6.40 -10.38
CA THR A 87 -13.79 5.53 -9.40
C THR A 87 -12.84 5.05 -8.30
N PHE A 88 -11.54 5.29 -8.43
CA PHE A 88 -10.54 4.96 -7.43
C PHE A 88 -10.49 6.04 -6.36
N ILE A 89 -11.21 5.80 -5.26
CA ILE A 89 -11.31 6.70 -4.12
C ILE A 89 -10.43 6.17 -3.00
N THR A 90 -9.59 7.04 -2.43
CA THR A 90 -8.75 6.72 -1.28
C THR A 90 -9.14 7.58 -0.08
N GLU A 91 -9.02 7.02 1.11
CA GLU A 91 -9.28 7.72 2.37
C GLU A 91 -8.01 8.45 2.83
N ALA A 92 -8.17 9.65 3.39
CA ALA A 92 -7.07 10.36 4.01
C ALA A 92 -6.72 9.69 5.34
N SER A 93 -5.43 9.43 5.58
CA SER A 93 -4.96 9.06 6.91
C SER A 93 -5.07 10.26 7.84
N THR A 94 -6.23 10.43 8.50
CA THR A 94 -6.32 11.24 9.72
C THR A 94 -5.47 10.52 10.76
N GLY A 95 -4.30 11.09 11.05
CA GLY A 95 -3.36 10.56 12.03
C GLY A 95 -3.95 10.40 13.41
#